data_AF-A0A2M9YBS9-F1
#
_entry.id   AF-A0A2M9YBS9-F1
#
_cell.length_a   1.000
_cell.length_b   1.000
_cell.length_c   1.000
_cell.angle_alpha   90.00
_cell.angle_beta   90.00
_cell.angle_gamma   90.00
#
_symmetry.space_group_name_H-M   'P 1'
#
loop_
_entity.id
_entity.type
_entity.pdbx_description
1 polymer ?
#
loop_
_entity_poly.entity_id
_entity_poly.type
_entity_poly.pdbx_seq_one_letter_code
_entity_poly.pdbx_strand_id
1 'polypeptide(L)'
;MIQIRVSILFLSGIVLMISCSKSPEDKILALAPRFQKALCSKMIECSKDDIAKIPPQYRATLPAFMQSEEGCVSYFKENFDKAREQRKSQKRELTEETVASFEACISGLESATCEPFKGQRGPRLGVPGCENLEKISKPDSP
;
A
#
# COMPACT_ATOMS: atom_id res chain seq x y z
N MET A 1 -39.62 -58.63 4.36
CA MET A 1 -40.24 -57.48 5.07
C MET A 1 -39.22 -56.98 6.09
N ILE A 2 -38.34 -56.07 5.68
CA ILE A 2 -38.46 -54.60 5.84
C ILE A 2 -38.46 -54.20 7.33
N GLN A 3 -37.29 -53.79 7.83
CA GLN A 3 -37.13 -52.48 8.47
C GLN A 3 -35.65 -52.09 8.47
N ILE A 4 -35.25 -51.50 7.33
CA ILE A 4 -34.10 -50.61 7.23
C ILE A 4 -34.53 -49.31 7.89
N ARG A 5 -34.14 -49.04 9.14
CA ARG A 5 -34.29 -47.71 9.76
C ARG A 5 -33.23 -47.46 10.82
N VAL A 6 -32.46 -46.38 10.59
CA VAL A 6 -31.90 -45.48 11.62
C VAL A 6 -30.65 -46.06 12.33
N SER A 7 -29.41 -45.67 12.05
CA SER A 7 -28.89 -44.31 11.98
C SER A 7 -27.55 -44.27 11.22
N ILE A 8 -27.58 -43.88 9.95
CA ILE A 8 -26.41 -43.31 9.26
C ILE A 8 -26.54 -41.80 9.44
N LEU A 9 -25.95 -41.23 10.50
CA LEU A 9 -25.96 -39.78 10.72
C LEU A 9 -24.92 -39.33 11.74
N PHE A 10 -23.67 -39.79 11.58
CA PHE A 10 -22.51 -39.19 12.25
C PHE A 10 -21.26 -39.30 11.37
N LEU A 11 -21.34 -38.79 10.13
CA LEU A 11 -20.17 -38.16 9.52
C LEU A 11 -20.40 -36.66 9.66
N SER A 12 -20.04 -36.15 10.84
CA SER A 12 -19.95 -34.72 11.10
C SER A 12 -19.08 -34.10 10.01
N GLY A 13 -19.63 -33.09 9.37
CA GLY A 13 -19.02 -32.35 8.29
C GLY A 13 -17.58 -31.98 8.60
N ILE A 14 -16.66 -32.59 7.86
CA ILE A 14 -15.45 -31.89 7.43
C ILE A 14 -15.93 -30.96 6.31
N VAL A 15 -16.65 -29.90 6.71
CA VAL A 15 -16.63 -28.66 5.94
C VAL A 15 -15.22 -28.15 6.16
N LEU A 16 -14.30 -28.57 5.29
CA LEU A 16 -13.12 -27.77 4.99
C LEU A 16 -13.70 -26.41 4.60
N MET A 17 -13.75 -25.50 5.58
CA MET A 17 -13.77 -24.08 5.34
C MET A 17 -12.53 -23.84 4.49
N ILE A 18 -12.69 -23.92 3.18
CA ILE A 18 -11.84 -23.24 2.22
C ILE A 18 -12.04 -21.77 2.57
N SER A 19 -11.33 -21.30 3.60
CA SER A 19 -11.09 -19.89 3.79
C SER A 19 -10.42 -19.48 2.50
N CYS A 20 -11.20 -18.87 1.61
CA CYS A 20 -10.73 -18.23 0.39
C CYS A 20 -9.96 -16.97 0.84
N SER A 21 -8.86 -17.18 1.55
CA SER A 21 -7.94 -16.13 1.96
C SER A 21 -7.24 -15.66 0.69
N LYS A 22 -7.56 -14.43 0.27
CA LYS A 22 -6.85 -13.75 -0.81
C LYS A 22 -5.34 -13.85 -0.56
N SER A 23 -4.57 -14.05 -1.63
CA SER A 23 -3.11 -14.09 -1.51
C SER A 23 -2.59 -12.76 -0.93
N PRO A 24 -1.42 -12.75 -0.28
CA PRO A 24 -0.80 -11.51 0.19
C PRO A 24 -0.67 -10.45 -0.92
N GLU A 25 -0.38 -10.88 -2.15
CA GLU A 25 -0.34 -10.02 -3.34
C GLU A 25 -1.71 -9.39 -3.63
N ASP A 26 -2.78 -10.17 -3.62
CA ASP A 26 -4.14 -9.65 -3.84
C ASP A 26 -4.57 -8.67 -2.74
N LYS A 27 -4.16 -8.91 -1.50
CA LYS A 27 -4.41 -8.00 -0.38
C LYS A 27 -3.69 -6.67 -0.59
N ILE A 28 -2.40 -6.71 -0.95
CA ILE A 28 -1.63 -5.48 -1.24
C ILE A 28 -2.23 -4.73 -2.43
N LEU A 29 -2.66 -5.43 -3.49
CA LEU A 29 -3.33 -4.80 -4.65
C LEU A 29 -4.63 -4.08 -4.26
N ALA A 30 -5.40 -4.65 -3.34
CA ALA A 30 -6.60 -4.02 -2.82
C ALA A 30 -6.29 -2.80 -1.93
N LEU A 31 -5.17 -2.84 -1.19
CA LEU A 31 -4.74 -1.76 -0.29
C LEU A 31 -4.02 -0.61 -1.01
N ALA A 32 -3.36 -0.89 -2.13
CA ALA A 32 -2.50 0.06 -2.84
C ALA A 32 -3.19 1.39 -3.18
N PRO A 33 -4.45 1.45 -3.69
CA PRO A 33 -5.11 2.72 -3.96
C PRO A 33 -5.34 3.57 -2.70
N ARG A 34 -5.71 2.93 -1.58
CA ARG A 34 -5.90 3.62 -0.29
C ARG A 34 -4.59 4.18 0.23
N PHE A 35 -3.53 3.38 0.18
CA PHE A 35 -2.18 3.80 0.52
C PHE A 35 -1.72 5.00 -0.32
N GLN A 36 -1.81 4.91 -1.65
CA GLN A 36 -1.42 5.98 -2.57
C GLN A 36 -2.17 7.27 -2.25
N LYS A 37 -3.48 7.17 -2.02
CA LYS A 37 -4.30 8.33 -1.64
C LYS A 37 -3.87 8.92 -0.29
N ALA A 38 -3.70 8.10 0.75
CA ALA A 38 -3.30 8.57 2.08
C ALA A 38 -1.94 9.27 2.03
N LEU A 39 -0.95 8.67 1.36
CA LEU A 39 0.38 9.25 1.20
C LEU A 39 0.33 10.57 0.43
N CYS A 40 -0.31 10.56 -0.74
CA CYS A 40 -0.32 11.71 -1.63
C CYS A 40 -1.12 12.88 -1.07
N SER A 41 -2.28 12.60 -0.46
CA SER A 41 -3.08 13.64 0.17
C SER A 41 -2.29 14.32 1.28
N LYS A 42 -1.61 13.54 2.15
CA LYS A 42 -0.72 14.09 3.19
C LYS A 42 0.48 14.83 2.65
N MET A 43 1.14 14.30 1.63
CA MET A 43 2.30 14.95 1.02
C MET A 43 1.93 16.32 0.46
N ILE A 44 0.81 16.41 -0.27
CA ILE A 44 0.33 17.68 -0.83
C ILE A 44 -0.15 18.59 0.29
N GLU A 45 -0.98 18.11 1.23
CA GLU A 45 -1.44 18.87 2.40
C GLU A 45 -0.26 19.53 3.13
N CYS A 46 0.77 18.75 3.45
CA CYS A 46 1.89 19.20 4.27
C CYS A 46 2.95 20.01 3.51
N SER A 47 2.96 19.98 2.19
CA SER A 47 3.88 20.77 1.35
C SER A 47 3.25 22.03 0.77
N LYS A 48 1.93 22.23 0.89
CA LYS A 48 1.20 23.41 0.37
C LYS A 48 1.86 24.74 0.75
N ASP A 49 2.20 24.93 2.02
CA ASP A 49 2.80 26.18 2.50
C ASP A 49 4.20 26.40 1.93
N ASP A 50 4.98 25.33 1.76
CA ASP A 50 6.33 25.42 1.20
C ASP A 50 6.29 25.63 -0.31
N ILE A 51 5.36 25.00 -1.03
CA ILE A 51 5.12 25.24 -2.46
C ILE A 51 4.60 26.66 -2.69
N ALA A 52 3.77 27.19 -1.78
CA ALA A 52 3.27 28.57 -1.87
C ALA A 52 4.40 29.61 -1.80
N LYS A 53 5.47 29.32 -1.05
CA LYS A 53 6.68 30.17 -0.97
C LYS A 53 7.51 30.15 -2.26
N ILE A 54 7.33 29.15 -3.12
CA ILE A 54 8.00 29.09 -4.42
C ILE A 54 7.38 30.14 -5.35
N PRO A 55 8.19 31.04 -5.95
CA PRO A 55 7.68 32.04 -6.88
C PRO A 55 6.92 31.38 -8.05
N PRO A 56 5.80 31.96 -8.52
CA PRO A 56 4.95 31.35 -9.55
C PRO A 56 5.71 30.87 -10.81
N GLN A 57 6.72 31.63 -11.23
CA GLN A 57 7.55 31.31 -12.40
C GLN A 57 8.36 30.02 -12.25
N TYR A 58 8.59 29.52 -11.03
CA TYR A 58 9.30 28.27 -10.75
C TYR A 58 8.37 27.13 -10.34
N ARG A 59 7.07 27.37 -10.12
CA ARG A 59 6.15 26.28 -9.74
C ARG A 59 5.98 25.24 -10.84
N ALA A 60 6.09 25.66 -12.11
CA ALA A 60 6.04 24.76 -13.26
C ALA A 60 7.26 23.85 -13.38
N THR A 61 8.37 24.14 -12.68
CA THR A 61 9.57 23.29 -12.68
C THR A 61 9.51 22.19 -11.61
N LEU A 62 8.51 22.23 -10.72
CA LEU A 62 8.28 21.18 -9.75
C LEU A 62 7.92 19.88 -10.48
N PRO A 63 8.34 18.71 -9.96
CA PRO A 63 7.87 17.44 -10.48
C PRO A 63 6.34 17.35 -10.45
N ALA A 64 5.73 16.71 -11.46
CA ALA A 64 4.27 16.58 -11.55
C ALA A 64 3.64 15.95 -10.29
N PHE A 65 4.36 15.02 -9.63
CA PHE A 65 3.90 14.39 -8.40
C PHE A 65 3.79 15.34 -7.21
N MET A 66 4.42 16.52 -7.26
CA MET A 66 4.29 17.57 -6.23
C MET A 66 3.26 18.63 -6.60
N GLN A 67 2.76 18.64 -7.84
CA GLN A 67 1.86 19.69 -8.32
C GLN A 67 0.40 19.43 -7.96
N SER A 68 0.00 18.16 -7.86
CA SER A 68 -1.37 17.78 -7.48
C SER A 68 -1.43 16.39 -6.83
N GLU A 69 -2.53 16.08 -6.15
CA GLU A 69 -2.78 14.76 -5.57
C GLU A 69 -2.85 13.69 -6.67
N GLU A 70 -3.49 13.99 -7.80
CA GLU A 70 -3.62 13.08 -8.94
C GLU A 70 -2.27 12.79 -9.60
N GLY A 71 -1.42 13.81 -9.73
CA GLY A 71 -0.05 13.66 -10.22
C GLY A 71 0.78 12.76 -9.29
N CYS A 72 0.61 12.93 -7.99
CA CYS A 72 1.25 12.08 -6.98
C CYS A 72 0.77 10.63 -7.09
N VAL A 73 -0.54 10.41 -7.09
CA VAL A 73 -1.12 9.06 -7.17
C VAL A 73 -0.68 8.36 -8.44
N SER A 74 -0.66 9.05 -9.58
CA SER A 74 -0.22 8.49 -10.86
C SER A 74 1.25 8.05 -10.80
N TYR A 75 2.13 8.89 -10.23
CA TYR A 75 3.55 8.57 -10.06
C TYR A 75 3.77 7.34 -9.17
N PHE A 76 3.14 7.30 -8.00
CA PHE A 76 3.29 6.15 -7.10
C PHE A 76 2.61 4.89 -7.61
N LYS A 77 1.54 5.02 -8.41
CA LYS A 77 0.91 3.90 -9.11
C LYS A 77 1.86 3.28 -10.13
N GLU A 78 2.48 4.09 -10.98
CA GLU A 78 3.44 3.59 -11.98
C GLU A 78 4.62 2.86 -11.31
N ASN A 79 5.16 3.42 -10.23
CA ASN A 79 6.26 2.79 -9.48
C ASN A 79 5.83 1.49 -8.80
N PHE A 80 4.63 1.46 -8.22
CA PHE A 80 4.06 0.26 -7.61
C PHE A 80 3.86 -0.85 -8.65
N ASP A 81 3.32 -0.51 -9.82
CA ASP A 81 3.11 -1.46 -10.93
C ASP A 81 4.46 -2.01 -11.44
N LYS A 82 5.49 -1.16 -11.57
CA LYS A 82 6.86 -1.60 -11.92
C LYS A 82 7.47 -2.52 -10.88
N ALA A 83 7.38 -2.17 -9.60
CA ALA A 83 7.91 -2.98 -8.50
C ALA A 83 7.21 -4.35 -8.43
N ARG A 84 5.90 -4.39 -8.72
CA ARG A 84 5.14 -5.64 -8.83
C ARG A 84 5.64 -6.51 -9.96
N GLU A 85 5.78 -5.99 -11.17
CA GLU A 85 6.28 -6.77 -12.30
C GLU A 85 7.71 -7.27 -12.07
N GLN A 86 8.54 -6.47 -11.39
CA GLN A 86 9.88 -6.90 -10.96
C GLN A 86 9.83 -8.05 -9.93
N ARG A 87 8.96 -7.97 -8.91
CA ARG A 87 8.78 -9.07 -7.94
C ARG A 87 8.33 -10.35 -8.63
N LYS A 88 7.38 -10.26 -9.58
CA LYS A 88 6.92 -11.40 -10.37
C LYS A 88 8.04 -12.03 -11.19
N SER A 89 8.83 -11.22 -11.91
CA SER A 89 9.93 -11.73 -12.74
C SER A 89 11.03 -12.39 -11.91
N GLN A 90 11.26 -11.90 -10.69
CA GLN A 90 12.23 -12.45 -9.74
C GLN A 90 11.67 -13.55 -8.84
N LYS A 91 10.39 -13.94 -9.00
CA LYS A 91 9.70 -14.91 -8.16
C LYS A 91 9.76 -14.58 -6.66
N ARG A 92 9.75 -13.28 -6.31
CA ARG A 92 9.67 -12.82 -4.92
C ARG A 92 8.20 -12.83 -4.49
N GLU A 93 7.88 -13.65 -3.51
CA GLU A 93 6.55 -13.72 -2.93
C GLU A 93 6.39 -12.73 -1.77
N LEU A 94 5.19 -12.16 -1.65
CA LEU A 94 4.85 -11.33 -0.51
C LEU A 94 4.33 -12.20 0.64
N THR A 95 4.63 -11.78 1.86
CA THR A 95 4.21 -12.46 3.09
C THR A 95 3.05 -11.72 3.75
N GLU A 96 2.33 -12.38 4.66
CA GLU A 96 1.31 -11.73 5.51
C GLU A 96 1.91 -10.62 6.38
N GLU A 97 3.17 -10.74 6.79
CA GLU A 97 3.91 -9.67 7.48
C GLU A 97 4.05 -8.42 6.61
N THR A 98 4.22 -8.61 5.30
CA THR A 98 4.27 -7.51 4.33
C THR A 98 2.92 -6.79 4.26
N VAL A 99 1.82 -7.55 4.25
CA VAL A 99 0.45 -7.00 4.29
C VAL A 99 0.24 -6.18 5.56
N ALA A 100 0.57 -6.75 6.72
CA ALA A 100 0.43 -6.06 8.01
C ALA A 100 1.25 -4.76 8.08
N SER A 101 2.48 -4.78 7.54
CA SER A 101 3.31 -3.58 7.43
C SER A 101 2.67 -2.51 6.54
N PHE A 102 2.04 -2.92 5.43
CA PHE A 102 1.37 -2.00 4.52
C PHE A 102 0.12 -1.37 5.15
N GLU A 103 -0.68 -2.16 5.87
CA GLU A 103 -1.83 -1.68 6.63
C GLU A 103 -1.42 -0.72 7.76
N ALA A 104 -0.37 -1.06 8.50
CA ALA A 104 0.19 -0.20 9.54
C ALA A 104 0.65 1.15 8.98
N CYS A 105 1.34 1.14 7.82
CA CYS A 105 1.75 2.37 7.14
C CYS A 105 0.55 3.22 6.70
N ILE A 106 -0.52 2.62 6.17
CA ILE A 106 -1.75 3.34 5.82
C ILE A 106 -2.32 4.04 7.05
N SER A 107 -2.46 3.33 8.17
CA SER A 107 -2.96 3.92 9.42
C SER A 107 -2.03 5.00 9.96
N GLY A 108 -0.72 4.82 9.85
CA GLY A 108 0.28 5.84 10.20
C GLY A 108 0.12 7.11 9.36
N LEU A 109 -0.05 6.98 8.05
CA LEU A 109 -0.27 8.11 7.13
C LEU A 109 -1.58 8.84 7.42
N GLU A 110 -2.68 8.10 7.61
CA GLU A 110 -3.99 8.69 7.89
C GLU A 110 -4.01 9.47 9.21
N SER A 111 -3.22 9.05 10.21
CA SER A 111 -3.11 9.71 11.51
C SER A 111 -1.97 10.72 11.63
N ALA A 112 -1.05 10.76 10.66
CA ALA A 112 0.13 11.61 10.72
C ALA A 112 -0.24 13.11 10.68
N THR A 113 0.48 13.87 11.50
CA THR A 113 0.60 15.32 11.35
C THR A 113 1.60 15.63 10.22
N CYS A 114 1.83 16.90 9.94
CA CYS A 114 2.79 17.30 8.92
C CYS A 114 4.26 17.29 9.37
N GLU A 115 4.55 17.03 10.65
CA GLU A 115 5.94 17.01 11.13
C GLU A 115 6.83 15.99 10.39
N PRO A 116 6.40 14.73 10.16
CA PRO A 116 7.20 13.75 9.42
C PRO A 116 7.45 14.14 7.96
N PHE A 117 6.69 15.07 7.40
CA PHE A 117 6.80 15.50 6.00
C PHE A 117 7.64 16.79 5.86
N LYS A 118 7.91 17.49 6.97
CA LYS A 118 8.71 18.72 6.98
C LYS A 118 10.20 18.41 7.03
N GLY A 119 10.97 19.01 6.13
CA GLY A 119 12.43 19.03 6.22
C GLY A 119 13.16 17.70 6.02
N GLN A 120 12.48 16.62 5.62
CA GLN A 120 13.16 15.35 5.35
C GLN A 120 14.01 15.45 4.09
N ARG A 121 15.32 15.50 4.31
CA ARG A 121 16.38 15.17 3.33
C ARG A 121 16.82 13.73 3.58
N GLY A 122 16.00 12.75 3.18
CA GLY A 122 16.33 11.34 3.36
C GLY A 122 15.33 10.40 2.66
N PRO A 123 15.71 9.13 2.42
CA PRO A 123 14.89 8.19 1.64
C PRO A 123 13.69 7.60 2.42
N ARG A 124 13.68 7.70 3.76
CA ARG A 124 12.65 7.09 4.61
C ARG A 124 11.65 8.10 5.11
N LEU A 125 10.37 7.86 4.83
CA LEU A 125 9.26 8.53 5.49
C LEU A 125 9.32 8.22 6.99
N GLY A 126 9.63 9.22 7.81
CA GLY A 126 9.55 9.16 9.28
C GLY A 126 8.12 9.01 9.85
N VAL A 127 7.22 8.38 9.10
CA VAL A 127 5.85 8.06 9.51
C VAL A 127 5.87 6.68 10.17
N PRO A 128 5.40 6.56 11.43
CA PRO A 128 5.34 5.27 12.11
C PRO A 128 4.57 4.23 11.31
N GLY A 129 5.13 3.02 11.17
CA GLY A 129 4.54 1.93 10.40
C GLY A 129 4.93 1.89 8.92
N CYS A 130 5.61 2.91 8.39
CA CYS A 130 6.07 2.97 7.00
C CYS A 130 7.54 2.55 6.80
N GLU A 131 8.19 1.98 7.81
CA GLU A 131 9.62 1.66 7.80
C GLU A 131 10.01 0.66 6.71
N ASN A 132 9.08 -0.23 6.33
CA ASN A 132 9.29 -1.25 5.30
C ASN A 132 8.74 -0.88 3.92
N LEU A 133 8.19 0.32 3.76
CA LEU A 133 7.48 0.73 2.54
C LEU A 133 8.37 0.68 1.28
N GLU A 134 9.62 1.11 1.39
CA GLU A 134 10.55 1.14 0.24
C GLU A 134 10.72 -0.24 -0.41
N LYS A 135 10.65 -1.32 0.36
CA LYS A 135 10.80 -2.70 -0.13
C LYS A 135 9.62 -3.15 -1.02
N ILE A 136 8.49 -2.45 -0.92
CA ILE A 136 7.22 -2.87 -1.52
C ILE A 136 6.83 -1.93 -2.67
N SER A 137 7.06 -0.61 -2.51
CA SER A 137 6.54 0.40 -3.43
C SER A 137 7.57 0.98 -4.40
N LYS A 138 8.86 0.71 -4.20
CA LYS A 138 9.94 1.23 -5.04
C LYS A 138 10.55 0.07 -5.85
N PRO A 139 10.65 0.18 -7.19
CA PRO A 139 11.42 -0.79 -7.96
C PRO A 139 12.90 -0.70 -7.54
N ASP A 140 13.59 -1.84 -7.51
CA ASP A 140 15.04 -1.83 -7.29
C ASP A 140 15.68 -1.02 -8.44
N SER A 141 16.64 -0.16 -8.11
CA SER A 141 17.42 0.54 -9.14
C SER A 141 18.22 -0.50 -9.94
N PRO A 142 18.30 -0.37 -11.29
CA PRO A 142 19.02 -1.32 -12.13
C PRO A 142 20.51 -1.43 -11.77
#